data_AF-Q2H179-F1
#
_entry.id   AF-Q2H179-F1
#
_cell.length_a   1.000
_cell.length_b   1.000
_cell.length_c   1.000
_cell.angle_alpha   90.00
_cell.angle_beta   90.00
_cell.angle_gamma   90.00
#
_symmetry.space_group_name_H-M   'P 1'
#
loop_
_entity.id
_entity.type
_entity.pdbx_description
1 polymer ?
#
loop_
_entity_poly.entity_id
_entity_poly.type
_entity_poly.pdbx_seq_one_letter_code
_entity_poly.pdbx_strand_id
1 'polypeptide(L)'
;MGCESADIASKAQLQVIRTRIFDVALKIVEFHDPSKVTPTTVSSISGKKVQVVYNHDLSKAAYKASKSATKGDESLPESSAYGQISPLLVGPLALFTLPAVSPAHLAAALCVLCPSPPAFPAPSKKKNPGYHDAIAQGGLQKLMLVGGRIEDKVFDLDGVKWVGGIDGGLDGLRAQLVHMLQTAGLGLTTTLEGASKSLWLTMESRRSMLEEEQNGPKEGEKKEEAA
;
A
#
# COMPACT_ATOMS: atom_id res chain seq x y z
N MET A 1 8.26 22.75 1.02
CA MET A 1 7.48 21.72 0.29
C MET A 1 6.34 21.18 1.17
N GLY A 2 5.55 22.05 1.82
CA GLY A 2 4.63 21.67 2.91
C GLY A 2 3.19 22.19 2.77
N CYS A 3 2.79 22.71 1.60
CA CYS A 3 1.42 23.18 1.39
C CYS A 3 0.44 22.06 1.00
N GLU A 4 0.88 21.04 0.24
CA GLU A 4 -0.03 19.97 -0.21
C GLU A 4 -0.52 19.07 0.94
N SER A 5 0.32 18.79 1.94
CA SER A 5 -0.07 17.96 3.09
C SER A 5 -1.14 18.63 3.98
N ALA A 6 -1.07 19.94 4.15
CA ALA A 6 -2.05 20.69 4.95
C ALA A 6 -3.45 20.71 4.29
N ASP A 7 -3.50 20.77 2.95
CA ASP A 7 -4.76 20.71 2.20
C ASP A 7 -5.42 19.33 2.32
N ILE A 8 -4.63 18.24 2.28
CA ILE A 8 -5.12 16.87 2.46
C ILE A 8 -5.76 16.68 3.84
N ALA A 9 -5.12 17.17 4.90
CA ALA A 9 -5.63 17.03 6.27
C ALA A 9 -6.99 17.74 6.47
N SER A 10 -7.20 18.88 5.82
CA SER A 10 -8.48 19.62 5.90
C SER A 10 -9.64 18.90 5.21
N LYS A 11 -9.33 18.05 4.24
CA LYS A 11 -10.30 17.25 3.46
C LYS A 11 -10.47 15.83 4.01
N ALA A 12 -9.66 15.43 4.99
CA ALA A 12 -9.81 14.15 5.67
C ALA A 12 -11.05 14.17 6.56
N GLN A 13 -11.97 13.22 6.38
CA GLN A 13 -13.24 13.21 7.10
C GLN A 13 -13.55 11.82 7.66
N LEU A 14 -14.06 11.81 8.90
CA LEU A 14 -14.71 10.65 9.49
C LEU A 14 -16.22 10.83 9.36
N GLN A 15 -16.84 10.10 8.44
CA GLN A 15 -18.25 10.27 8.11
C GLN A 15 -19.05 9.01 8.44
N VAL A 16 -20.15 9.18 9.18
CA VAL A 16 -21.14 8.13 9.36
C VAL A 16 -21.95 7.99 8.08
N ILE A 17 -22.03 6.79 7.53
CA ILE A 17 -22.69 6.52 6.26
C ILE A 17 -23.95 5.68 6.45
N ARG A 18 -24.87 5.80 5.49
CA ARG A 18 -26.01 4.89 5.41
C ARG A 18 -25.58 3.63 4.65
N THR A 19 -25.25 2.59 5.40
CA THR A 19 -24.70 1.33 4.87
C THR A 19 -25.50 0.74 3.71
N ARG A 20 -26.84 0.80 3.77
CA ARG A 20 -27.72 0.29 2.70
C ARG A 20 -27.59 1.05 1.37
N ILE A 21 -27.36 2.35 1.41
CA ILE A 21 -27.15 3.15 0.19
C ILE A 21 -25.70 3.00 -0.28
N PHE A 22 -24.76 2.93 0.65
CA PHE A 22 -23.35 2.72 0.33
C PHE A 22 -23.11 1.36 -0.36
N ASP A 23 -23.78 0.30 0.09
CA ASP A 23 -23.79 -1.01 -0.58
C ASP A 23 -24.23 -0.92 -2.04
N VAL A 24 -25.30 -0.18 -2.32
CA VAL A 24 -25.79 0.04 -3.69
C VAL A 24 -24.81 0.90 -4.49
N ALA A 25 -24.20 1.91 -3.88
CA ALA A 25 -23.21 2.76 -4.54
C ALA A 25 -22.00 1.94 -5.01
N LEU A 26 -21.48 1.03 -4.19
CA LEU A 26 -20.37 0.16 -4.59
C LEU A 26 -20.73 -0.77 -5.75
N LYS A 27 -21.95 -1.33 -5.77
CA LYS A 27 -22.44 -2.13 -6.91
C LYS A 27 -22.47 -1.33 -8.20
N ILE A 28 -22.91 -0.07 -8.12
CA ILE A 28 -22.97 0.81 -9.29
C ILE A 28 -21.54 1.09 -9.77
N VAL A 29 -20.63 1.49 -8.88
CA VAL A 29 -19.24 1.80 -9.24
C VAL A 29 -18.53 0.62 -9.91
N GLU A 30 -18.81 -0.61 -9.51
CA GLU A 30 -18.15 -1.79 -10.07
C GLU A 30 -18.82 -2.35 -11.33
N PHE A 31 -20.16 -2.38 -11.39
CA PHE A 31 -20.88 -3.08 -12.47
C PHE A 31 -21.45 -2.16 -13.55
N HIS A 32 -21.54 -0.84 -13.30
CA HIS A 32 -22.07 0.10 -14.28
C HIS A 32 -20.97 0.78 -15.08
N ASP A 33 -20.88 0.42 -16.36
CA ASP A 33 -20.00 1.10 -17.32
C ASP A 33 -20.77 2.22 -18.05
N PRO A 34 -20.48 3.51 -17.77
CA PRO A 34 -21.19 4.63 -18.40
C PRO A 34 -20.95 4.70 -19.92
N SER A 35 -19.83 4.17 -20.41
CA SER A 35 -19.47 4.14 -21.83
C SER A 35 -20.32 3.20 -22.68
N LYS A 36 -21.02 2.24 -22.06
CA LYS A 36 -21.85 1.23 -22.75
C LYS A 36 -23.33 1.65 -22.86
N VAL A 37 -23.69 2.85 -22.40
CA VAL A 37 -25.07 3.34 -22.38
C VAL A 37 -25.46 3.88 -23.76
N THR A 38 -26.55 3.36 -24.33
CA THR A 38 -27.03 3.80 -25.64
C THR A 38 -27.72 5.18 -25.55
N PRO A 39 -27.48 6.08 -26.53
CA PRO A 39 -28.12 7.39 -26.57
C PRO A 39 -29.62 7.26 -26.81
N THR A 40 -30.40 8.02 -26.06
CA THR A 40 -31.86 8.11 -26.25
C THR A 40 -32.23 9.43 -26.89
N THR A 41 -33.17 9.38 -27.84
CA THR A 41 -33.67 10.60 -28.48
C THR A 41 -34.79 11.19 -27.63
N VAL A 42 -34.61 12.43 -27.18
CA VAL A 42 -35.61 13.17 -26.41
C VAL A 42 -35.99 14.47 -27.11
N SER A 43 -37.23 14.89 -26.93
CA SER A 43 -37.73 16.16 -27.46
C SER A 43 -37.30 17.30 -26.54
N SER A 44 -36.51 18.24 -27.07
CA SER A 44 -36.18 19.48 -26.37
C SER A 44 -37.42 20.38 -26.24
N ILE A 45 -37.37 21.36 -25.33
CA ILE A 45 -38.36 22.44 -25.20
C ILE A 45 -38.66 23.12 -26.54
N SER A 46 -37.67 23.19 -27.44
CA SER A 46 -37.82 23.78 -28.77
C SER A 46 -38.43 22.82 -29.81
N GLY A 47 -38.94 21.66 -29.40
CA GLY A 47 -39.48 20.60 -30.29
C GLY A 47 -38.44 19.85 -31.12
N LYS A 48 -37.15 20.22 -31.03
CA LYS A 48 -36.06 19.51 -31.73
C LYS A 48 -35.72 18.22 -31.01
N LYS A 49 -35.60 17.12 -31.77
CA LYS A 49 -35.13 15.83 -31.26
C LYS A 49 -33.62 15.91 -31.02
N VAL A 50 -33.20 15.77 -29.77
CA VAL A 50 -31.79 15.78 -29.35
C VAL A 50 -31.45 14.41 -28.79
N GLN A 51 -30.28 13.90 -29.12
CA GLN A 51 -29.77 12.68 -28.50
C GLN A 51 -29.10 13.01 -27.17
N VAL A 52 -29.56 12.36 -26.11
CA VAL A 52 -29.04 12.50 -24.75
C VAL A 52 -28.69 11.12 -24.22
N VAL A 53 -27.49 11.01 -23.65
CA VAL A 53 -27.01 9.81 -22.96
C VAL A 53 -27.28 9.99 -21.47
N TYR A 54 -28.07 9.09 -20.88
CA TYR A 54 -28.32 9.08 -19.44
C TYR A 54 -27.31 8.18 -18.73
N ASN A 55 -26.09 8.67 -18.54
CA ASN A 55 -24.96 7.94 -17.95
C ASN A 55 -24.75 8.17 -16.44
N HIS A 56 -25.65 8.91 -15.78
CA HIS A 56 -25.55 9.17 -14.34
C HIS A 56 -25.89 7.92 -13.50
N ASP A 57 -25.41 7.89 -12.25
CA ASP A 57 -25.55 6.72 -11.36
C ASP A 57 -26.99 6.40 -10.95
N LEU A 58 -27.87 7.41 -10.96
CA LEU A 58 -29.31 7.26 -10.68
C LEU A 58 -30.12 6.83 -11.92
N SER A 59 -29.46 6.52 -13.04
CA SER A 59 -30.14 6.18 -14.29
C SER A 59 -30.77 4.78 -14.23
N LYS A 60 -31.79 4.56 -15.08
CA LYS A 60 -32.37 3.23 -15.27
C LYS A 60 -31.35 2.21 -15.80
N ALA A 61 -30.31 2.67 -16.51
CA ALA A 61 -29.24 1.83 -17.01
C ALA A 61 -28.37 1.29 -15.85
N ALA A 62 -27.90 2.18 -14.97
CA ALA A 62 -27.16 1.81 -13.75
C ALA A 62 -27.96 0.86 -12.84
N TYR A 63 -29.26 1.12 -12.67
CA TYR A 63 -30.14 0.23 -11.90
C TYR A 63 -30.27 -1.16 -12.53
N LYS A 64 -30.42 -1.25 -13.86
CA LYS A 64 -30.51 -2.54 -14.55
C LYS A 64 -29.20 -3.32 -14.46
N ALA A 65 -28.06 -2.66 -14.68
CA ALA A 65 -26.73 -3.28 -14.63
C ALA A 65 -26.40 -3.85 -13.23
N SER A 66 -26.59 -3.04 -12.18
CA SER A 66 -26.39 -3.48 -10.80
C SER A 66 -27.35 -4.60 -10.40
N LYS A 67 -28.61 -4.55 -10.84
CA LYS A 67 -29.61 -5.60 -10.54
C LYS A 67 -29.35 -6.88 -11.32
N SER A 68 -28.92 -6.82 -12.58
CA SER A 68 -28.56 -8.03 -13.34
C SER A 68 -27.35 -8.73 -12.74
N ALA A 69 -26.35 -7.98 -12.26
CA ALA A 69 -25.18 -8.53 -11.59
C ALA A 69 -25.50 -9.24 -10.26
N THR A 70 -26.61 -8.85 -9.59
CA THR A 70 -27.02 -9.43 -8.29
C THR A 70 -28.12 -10.49 -8.41
N LYS A 71 -28.81 -10.58 -9.55
CA LYS A 71 -29.99 -11.45 -9.72
C LYS A 71 -29.67 -12.89 -10.16
N GLY A 72 -28.45 -13.16 -10.59
CA GLY A 72 -28.03 -14.51 -10.96
C GLY A 72 -27.76 -15.36 -9.72
N ASP A 73 -28.10 -16.64 -9.80
CA ASP A 73 -27.63 -17.72 -8.90
C ASP A 73 -26.13 -18.04 -9.15
N GLU A 74 -25.50 -17.33 -10.09
CA GLU A 74 -24.06 -17.30 -10.24
C GLU A 74 -23.47 -16.54 -9.06
N SER A 75 -22.70 -17.27 -8.23
CA SER A 75 -21.82 -16.69 -7.22
C SER A 75 -21.12 -15.49 -7.82
N LEU A 76 -21.33 -14.30 -7.24
CA LEU A 76 -20.55 -13.11 -7.58
C LEU A 76 -19.09 -13.55 -7.70
N PRO A 77 -18.33 -13.08 -8.71
CA PRO A 77 -16.94 -13.46 -8.83
C PRO A 77 -16.27 -13.18 -7.48
N GLU A 78 -15.71 -14.21 -6.82
CA GLU A 78 -14.98 -14.08 -5.55
C GLU A 78 -13.82 -13.07 -5.67
N SER A 79 -13.37 -12.82 -6.91
CA SER A 79 -12.39 -11.81 -7.28
C SER A 79 -12.93 -10.37 -7.38
N SER A 80 -14.24 -10.15 -7.28
CA SER A 80 -14.85 -8.82 -7.34
C SER A 80 -14.56 -8.04 -6.05
N ALA A 81 -14.26 -6.75 -6.18
CA ALA A 81 -13.96 -5.91 -5.01
C ALA A 81 -15.20 -5.76 -4.12
N TYR A 82 -16.39 -5.72 -4.73
CA TYR A 82 -17.67 -5.72 -4.05
C TYR A 82 -17.90 -7.01 -3.26
N GLY A 83 -17.59 -8.18 -3.85
CA GLY A 83 -17.73 -9.47 -3.17
C GLY A 83 -16.94 -9.53 -1.87
N GLN A 84 -15.72 -9.02 -1.87
CA GLN A 84 -14.83 -9.02 -0.69
C GLN A 84 -15.27 -8.05 0.40
N ILE A 85 -15.85 -6.90 0.04
CA ILE A 85 -16.26 -5.87 1.02
C ILE A 85 -17.71 -6.04 1.50
N SER A 86 -18.56 -6.71 0.74
CA SER A 86 -19.99 -6.90 1.05
C SER A 86 -20.27 -7.46 2.45
N PRO A 87 -19.52 -8.47 2.96
CA PRO A 87 -19.70 -8.96 4.33
C PRO A 87 -19.43 -7.90 5.41
N LEU A 88 -18.58 -6.91 5.11
CA LEU A 88 -18.25 -5.83 6.03
C LEU A 88 -19.36 -4.77 6.09
N LEU A 89 -20.26 -4.74 5.09
CA LEU A 89 -21.33 -3.75 4.95
C LEU A 89 -22.61 -4.11 5.72
N VAL A 90 -22.46 -4.67 6.93
CA VAL A 90 -23.58 -5.04 7.80
C VAL A 90 -23.56 -4.21 9.07
N GLY A 91 -24.65 -3.50 9.35
CA GLY A 91 -24.80 -2.67 10.53
C GLY A 91 -24.40 -1.20 10.32
N PRO A 92 -24.26 -0.42 11.41
CA PRO A 92 -23.87 0.99 11.33
C PRO A 92 -22.37 1.12 11.08
N LEU A 93 -21.99 1.84 10.02
CA LEU A 93 -20.60 2.02 9.62
C LEU A 93 -20.24 3.50 9.51
N ALA A 94 -18.98 3.79 9.76
CA ALA A 94 -18.35 5.06 9.47
C ALA A 94 -17.15 4.83 8.56
N LEU A 95 -16.91 5.76 7.65
CA LEU A 95 -15.77 5.75 6.75
C LEU A 95 -14.81 6.86 7.13
N PHE A 96 -13.53 6.53 7.12
CA PHE A 96 -12.45 7.51 7.15
C PHE A 96 -11.94 7.69 5.72
N THR A 97 -12.19 8.87 5.13
CA THR A 97 -11.84 9.15 3.73
C THR A 97 -10.64 10.08 3.66
N LEU A 98 -9.72 9.76 2.76
CA LEU A 98 -8.58 10.59 2.40
C LEU A 98 -8.65 10.90 0.91
N PRO A 99 -8.43 12.15 0.48
CA PRO A 99 -8.49 12.52 -0.94
C PRO A 99 -7.32 11.95 -1.75
N ALA A 100 -6.20 11.65 -1.10
CA ALA A 100 -5.01 11.06 -1.71
C ALA A 100 -4.42 10.00 -0.78
N VAL A 101 -3.79 8.98 -1.36
CA VAL A 101 -3.11 7.92 -0.61
C VAL A 101 -1.83 8.50 -0.01
N SER A 102 -1.88 8.86 1.26
CA SER A 102 -0.73 9.36 2.01
C SER A 102 -0.53 8.52 3.27
N PRO A 103 0.44 7.58 3.27
CA PRO A 103 0.73 6.74 4.43
C PRO A 103 0.96 7.51 5.72
N ALA A 104 1.58 8.70 5.66
CA ALA A 104 1.81 9.54 6.83
C ALA A 104 0.50 10.01 7.50
N HIS A 105 -0.50 10.40 6.71
CA HIS A 105 -1.81 10.81 7.24
C HIS A 105 -2.62 9.61 7.72
N LEU A 106 -2.52 8.48 7.01
CA LEU A 106 -3.14 7.22 7.41
C LEU A 106 -2.57 6.74 8.75
N ALA A 107 -1.24 6.74 8.92
CA ALA A 107 -0.55 6.37 10.15
C ALA A 107 -0.99 7.25 11.32
N ALA A 108 -1.06 8.57 11.12
CA ALA A 108 -1.53 9.49 12.15
C ALA A 108 -2.98 9.19 12.57
N ALA A 109 -3.85 8.87 11.60
CA ALA A 109 -5.22 8.48 11.87
C ALA A 109 -5.32 7.14 12.61
N LEU A 110 -4.52 6.13 12.24
CA LEU A 110 -4.47 4.85 12.94
C LEU A 110 -4.00 4.99 14.39
N CYS A 111 -2.98 5.81 14.65
CA CYS A 111 -2.53 6.08 16.02
C CYS A 111 -3.63 6.66 16.93
N VAL A 112 -4.65 7.31 16.36
CA VAL A 112 -5.78 7.90 17.09
C VAL A 112 -6.99 6.96 17.14
N LEU A 113 -7.37 6.37 16.01
CA LEU A 113 -8.60 5.60 15.87
C LEU A 113 -8.43 4.13 16.29
N CYS A 114 -7.30 3.51 15.94
CA CYS A 114 -7.03 2.09 16.18
C CYS A 114 -5.54 1.90 16.54
N PRO A 115 -5.11 2.34 17.73
CA PRO A 115 -3.71 2.25 18.12
C PRO A 115 -3.28 0.79 18.29
N SER A 116 -2.20 0.39 17.61
CA SER A 116 -1.60 -0.94 17.71
C SER A 116 -0.08 -0.82 17.96
N PRO A 117 0.35 -0.76 19.23
CA PRO A 117 1.77 -0.73 19.58
C PRO A 117 2.50 -2.03 19.15
N PRO A 118 3.77 -2.00 18.72
CA PRO A 118 4.68 -0.85 18.65
C PRO A 118 4.60 -0.03 17.36
N ALA A 119 3.92 -0.52 16.32
CA ALA A 119 3.91 0.11 15.00
C ALA A 119 3.13 1.44 14.97
N PHE A 120 1.97 1.49 15.62
CA PHE A 120 1.11 2.67 15.72
C PHE A 120 0.81 2.97 17.19
N PRO A 121 1.72 3.67 17.90
CA PRO A 121 1.54 3.96 19.31
C PRO A 121 0.46 5.02 19.53
N ALA A 122 -0.34 4.83 20.58
CA ALA A 122 -1.29 5.83 21.02
C ALA A 122 -0.57 7.15 21.40
N PRO A 123 -1.19 8.32 21.18
CA PRO A 123 -0.59 9.60 21.51
C PRO A 123 -0.32 9.72 23.02
N SER A 124 0.87 10.22 23.36
CA SER A 124 1.30 10.32 24.77
C SER A 124 0.43 11.29 25.58
N LYS A 125 0.18 10.95 26.85
CA LYS A 125 -0.60 11.76 27.81
C LYS A 125 -0.04 13.18 27.99
N LYS A 126 1.29 13.32 27.97
CA LYS A 126 1.96 14.61 28.16
C LYS A 126 1.77 15.56 26.97
N LYS A 127 1.79 15.02 25.75
CA LYS A 127 1.68 15.83 24.52
C LYS A 127 0.23 16.12 24.14
N ASN A 128 -0.66 15.15 24.35
CA ASN A 128 -2.07 15.25 23.96
C ASN A 128 -2.98 14.82 25.12
N PRO A 129 -3.20 15.68 26.14
CA PRO A 129 -4.03 15.34 27.29
C PRO A 129 -5.49 15.09 26.91
N GLY A 130 -6.03 15.81 25.92
CA GLY A 130 -7.43 15.69 25.48
C GLY A 130 -7.77 14.33 24.85
N TYR A 131 -6.78 13.59 24.33
CA TYR A 131 -7.01 12.23 23.85
C TYR A 131 -7.39 11.28 25.00
N HIS A 132 -6.88 11.54 26.21
CA HIS A 132 -7.09 10.71 27.40
C HIS A 132 -8.28 11.18 28.24
N ASP A 133 -9.10 12.09 27.71
CA ASP A 133 -10.36 12.48 28.35
C ASP A 133 -11.37 11.33 28.30
N ALA A 134 -12.24 11.25 29.31
CA ALA A 134 -13.24 10.19 29.45
C ALA A 134 -14.22 10.18 28.27
N ILE A 135 -14.59 11.37 27.77
CA ILE A 135 -15.50 11.52 26.62
C ILE A 135 -14.83 10.96 25.35
N ALA A 136 -13.58 11.33 25.10
CA ALA A 136 -12.83 10.86 23.94
C ALA A 136 -12.62 9.33 23.99
N GLN A 137 -12.16 8.80 25.12
CA GLN A 137 -11.92 7.36 25.30
C GLN A 137 -13.21 6.54 25.21
N GLY A 138 -14.31 7.02 25.79
CA GLY A 138 -15.61 6.36 25.68
C GLY A 138 -16.17 6.32 24.26
N GLY A 139 -15.78 7.27 23.41
CA GLY A 139 -16.08 7.27 21.97
C GLY A 139 -15.18 6.31 21.20
N LEU A 140 -13.86 6.41 21.40
CA LEU A 140 -12.86 5.61 20.68
C LEU A 140 -13.02 4.11 20.94
N GLN A 141 -13.40 3.70 22.15
CA GLN A 141 -13.67 2.29 22.48
C GLN A 141 -14.83 1.67 21.69
N LYS A 142 -15.71 2.49 21.09
CA LYS A 142 -16.85 2.03 20.28
C LYS A 142 -16.50 1.94 18.80
N LEU A 143 -15.41 2.56 18.38
CA LEU A 143 -14.96 2.53 16.99
C LEU A 143 -14.07 1.30 16.80
N MET A 144 -14.57 0.33 16.04
CA MET A 144 -13.79 -0.82 15.60
C MET A 144 -13.45 -0.66 14.13
N LEU A 145 -12.16 -0.60 13.81
CA LEU A 145 -11.72 -0.69 12.42
C LEU A 145 -12.02 -2.12 11.94
N VAL A 146 -12.65 -2.24 10.78
CA VAL A 146 -13.03 -3.54 10.19
C VAL A 146 -12.17 -3.87 8.96
N GLY A 147 -11.85 -2.88 8.14
CA GLY A 147 -11.03 -3.02 6.94
C GLY A 147 -10.92 -1.70 6.20
N GLY A 148 -10.36 -1.74 4.98
CA GLY A 148 -10.20 -0.55 4.14
C GLY A 148 -10.27 -0.87 2.64
N ARG A 149 -10.50 0.16 1.84
CA ARG A 149 -10.35 0.11 0.38
C ARG A 149 -9.32 1.14 -0.04
N ILE A 150 -8.28 0.70 -0.74
CA ILE A 150 -7.15 1.54 -1.17
C ILE A 150 -6.91 1.21 -2.65
N GLU A 151 -6.95 2.23 -3.53
CA GLU A 151 -6.74 2.07 -4.98
C GLU A 151 -7.55 0.91 -5.59
N ASP A 152 -8.85 0.89 -5.28
CA ASP A 152 -9.82 -0.13 -5.73
C ASP A 152 -9.58 -1.57 -5.26
N LYS A 153 -8.57 -1.79 -4.41
CA LYS A 153 -8.33 -3.06 -3.74
C LYS A 153 -8.86 -3.02 -2.31
N VAL A 154 -9.45 -4.14 -1.89
CA VAL A 154 -9.92 -4.33 -0.53
C VAL A 154 -8.75 -4.83 0.31
N PHE A 155 -8.56 -4.22 1.48
CA PHE A 155 -7.54 -4.59 2.45
C PHE A 155 -8.20 -4.92 3.78
N ASP A 156 -7.65 -5.93 4.42
CA ASP A 156 -7.93 -6.28 5.80
C ASP A 156 -7.20 -5.33 6.77
N LEU A 157 -7.35 -5.56 8.07
CA LEU A 157 -6.72 -4.73 9.10
C LEU A 157 -5.21 -4.73 9.01
N ASP A 158 -4.61 -5.87 8.72
CA ASP A 158 -3.17 -6.00 8.65
C ASP A 158 -2.61 -5.41 7.36
N GLY A 159 -3.34 -5.51 6.24
CA GLY A 159 -3.07 -4.79 5.00
C GLY A 159 -3.12 -3.26 5.18
N VAL A 160 -4.13 -2.74 5.88
CA VAL A 160 -4.23 -1.29 6.16
C VAL A 160 -3.07 -0.83 7.05
N LYS A 161 -2.70 -1.60 8.08
CA LYS A 161 -1.52 -1.32 8.91
C LYS A 161 -0.23 -1.36 8.10
N TRP A 162 -0.08 -2.30 7.18
CA TRP A 162 1.07 -2.38 6.29
C TRP A 162 1.19 -1.13 5.41
N VAL A 163 0.10 -0.69 4.77
CA VAL A 163 0.11 0.54 3.96
C VAL A 163 0.44 1.78 4.80
N GLY A 164 -0.10 1.87 6.02
CA GLY A 164 0.23 2.95 6.96
C GLY A 164 1.69 2.93 7.43
N GLY A 165 2.34 1.76 7.42
CA GLY A 165 3.73 1.58 7.83
C GLY A 165 4.76 1.88 6.73
N ILE A 166 4.32 2.18 5.51
CA ILE A 166 5.22 2.53 4.40
C ILE A 166 5.81 3.91 4.65
N ASP A 167 7.07 3.94 5.06
CA ASP A 167 7.82 5.18 5.25
C ASP A 167 8.17 5.82 3.89
N GLY A 168 8.02 7.15 3.79
CA GLY A 168 8.26 7.91 2.56
C GLY A 168 7.29 7.66 1.40
N GLY A 169 6.24 6.84 1.58
CA GLY A 169 5.22 6.56 0.57
C GLY A 169 5.80 6.06 -0.77
N LEU A 170 5.38 6.67 -1.88
CA LEU A 170 5.78 6.26 -3.22
C LEU A 170 7.28 6.50 -3.49
N ASP A 171 7.86 7.52 -2.87
CA ASP A 171 9.30 7.77 -2.94
C ASP A 171 10.10 6.78 -2.11
N GLY A 172 9.53 6.28 -1.01
CA GLY A 172 10.10 5.16 -0.23
C GLY A 172 10.15 3.86 -1.03
N LEU A 173 9.07 3.52 -1.74
CA LEU A 173 9.04 2.35 -2.64
C LEU A 173 10.00 2.49 -3.82
N ARG A 174 10.10 3.69 -4.41
CA ARG A 174 11.10 3.98 -5.45
C ARG A 174 12.52 3.83 -4.90
N ALA A 175 12.79 4.33 -3.70
CA ALA A 175 14.09 4.17 -3.06
C ALA A 175 14.42 2.69 -2.78
N GLN A 176 13.44 1.88 -2.36
CA GLN A 176 13.62 0.43 -2.19
C GLN A 176 13.92 -0.27 -3.51
N LEU A 177 13.23 0.08 -4.60
CA LEU A 177 13.53 -0.47 -5.93
C LEU A 177 14.92 -0.06 -6.43
N VAL A 178 15.30 1.20 -6.26
CA VAL A 178 16.65 1.70 -6.59
C VAL A 178 17.70 0.96 -5.77
N HIS A 179 17.46 0.76 -4.47
CA HIS A 179 18.36 0.01 -3.60
C HIS A 179 18.46 -1.46 -4.03
N MET A 180 17.35 -2.13 -4.33
CA MET A 180 17.38 -3.52 -4.84
C MET A 180 18.17 -3.63 -6.16
N LEU A 181 18.00 -2.67 -7.07
CA LEU A 181 18.76 -2.61 -8.32
C LEU A 181 20.26 -2.35 -8.08
N GLN A 182 20.59 -1.45 -7.14
CA GLN A 182 21.98 -1.19 -6.76
C GLN A 182 22.62 -2.42 -6.12
N THR A 183 21.93 -3.14 -5.23
CA THR A 183 22.44 -4.35 -4.59
C THR A 183 22.60 -5.50 -5.59
N ALA A 184 21.70 -5.63 -6.57
CA ALA A 184 21.86 -6.61 -7.64
C ALA A 184 23.10 -6.31 -8.51
N GLY A 185 23.35 -5.03 -8.82
CA GLY A 185 24.57 -4.59 -9.51
C GLY A 185 25.84 -4.85 -8.70
N LEU A 186 25.82 -4.54 -7.40
CA LEU A 186 26.92 -4.80 -6.48
C LEU A 186 27.20 -6.30 -6.29
N GLY A 187 26.16 -7.16 -6.38
CA GLY A 187 26.32 -8.61 -6.35
C GLY A 187 27.12 -9.15 -7.54
N LEU A 188 26.92 -8.60 -8.73
CA LEU A 188 27.70 -8.99 -9.92
C LEU A 188 29.15 -8.47 -9.86
N THR A 189 29.36 -7.26 -9.37
CA THR A 189 30.73 -6.73 -9.24
C THR A 189 31.51 -7.43 -8.14
N THR A 190 30.89 -7.75 -7.00
CA THR A 190 31.57 -8.46 -5.90
C THR A 190 31.91 -9.91 -6.27
N THR A 191 31.07 -10.59 -7.04
CA THR A 191 31.40 -11.93 -7.57
C THR A 191 32.55 -11.88 -8.57
N LEU A 192 32.55 -10.90 -9.48
CA LEU A 192 33.63 -10.73 -10.46
C LEU A 192 34.94 -10.26 -9.83
N GLU A 193 34.85 -9.37 -8.82
CA GLU A 193 35.98 -8.91 -8.02
C GLU A 193 36.56 -10.05 -7.18
N GLY A 194 35.70 -10.91 -6.61
CA GLY A 194 36.12 -12.10 -5.87
C GLY A 194 36.89 -13.09 -6.76
N ALA A 195 36.40 -13.34 -7.97
CA ALA A 195 37.09 -14.17 -8.96
C ALA A 195 38.41 -13.53 -9.44
N SER A 196 38.45 -12.20 -9.58
CA SER A 196 39.66 -11.47 -10.00
C SER A 196 40.72 -11.44 -8.91
N LYS A 197 40.32 -11.23 -7.64
CA LYS A 197 41.21 -11.27 -6.48
C LYS A 197 41.75 -12.67 -6.24
N SER A 198 40.94 -13.72 -6.41
CA SER A 198 41.42 -15.09 -6.26
C SER A 198 42.40 -15.50 -7.35
N LEU A 199 42.18 -15.07 -8.60
CA LEU A 199 43.13 -15.23 -9.70
C LEU A 199 44.44 -14.47 -9.43
N TRP A 200 44.35 -13.21 -9.01
CA TRP A 200 45.51 -12.40 -8.67
C TRP A 200 46.33 -13.03 -7.53
N LEU A 201 45.68 -13.49 -6.46
CA LEU A 201 46.34 -14.13 -5.32
C LEU A 201 46.99 -15.46 -5.73
N THR A 202 46.38 -16.21 -6.66
CA THR A 202 46.95 -17.44 -7.22
C THR A 202 48.19 -17.15 -8.09
N MET A 203 48.14 -16.11 -8.93
CA MET A 203 49.27 -15.70 -9.76
C MET A 203 50.43 -15.15 -8.91
N GLU A 204 50.12 -14.35 -7.89
CA GLU A 204 51.12 -13.82 -6.95
C GLU A 204 51.74 -14.93 -6.11
N SER A 205 50.95 -15.92 -5.66
CA SER A 205 51.46 -17.09 -4.96
C SER A 205 52.42 -17.91 -5.84
N ARG A 206 52.10 -18.13 -7.11
CA ARG A 206 53.03 -18.81 -8.04
C ARG A 206 54.27 -17.97 -8.34
N ARG A 207 54.12 -16.64 -8.41
CA ARG A 207 55.25 -15.74 -8.58
C ARG A 207 56.20 -15.81 -7.38
N SER A 208 55.69 -15.73 -6.15
CA SER A 208 56.48 -15.86 -4.92
C SER A 208 57.20 -17.21 -4.86
N MET A 209 56.54 -18.32 -5.22
CA MET A 209 57.17 -19.64 -5.26
C MET A 209 58.31 -19.71 -6.29
N LEU A 210 58.15 -19.09 -7.47
CA LEU A 210 59.22 -19.03 -8.47
C LEU A 210 60.35 -18.08 -8.08
N GLU A 211 60.06 -16.99 -7.36
CA GLU A 211 61.07 -16.09 -6.78
C GLU A 211 61.83 -16.76 -5.62
N GLU A 212 61.18 -17.63 -4.84
CA GLU A 212 61.79 -18.48 -3.80
C GLU A 212 62.59 -19.66 -4.41
N GLU A 213 62.12 -20.26 -5.51
CA GLU A 213 62.88 -21.30 -6.24
C GLU A 213 64.07 -20.71 -7.00
N GLN A 214 63.97 -19.48 -7.50
CA GLN A 214 65.06 -18.78 -8.18
C GLN A 214 66.08 -18.19 -7.19
N ASN A 215 65.66 -17.81 -5.98
CA ASN A 215 66.53 -17.55 -4.84
C ASN A 215 66.69 -18.82 -4.01
N GLY A 216 67.43 -19.80 -4.53
CA GLY A 216 67.67 -21.10 -3.89
C GLY A 216 68.05 -21.01 -2.39
N PRO A 217 67.84 -22.11 -1.64
CA PRO A 217 67.84 -22.11 -0.18
C PRO A 217 69.17 -21.57 0.36
N LYS A 218 69.09 -20.47 1.11
CA LYS A 218 70.20 -20.08 1.99
C LYS A 218 70.28 -21.11 3.12
N GLU A 219 71.16 -22.08 2.96
CA GLU A 219 71.68 -22.90 4.07
C GLU A 219 72.30 -21.99 5.15
N GLY A 220 72.05 -22.32 6.42
CA GLY A 220 72.55 -21.58 7.57
C GLY A 220 72.24 -22.25 8.92
N GLU A 221 72.81 -23.43 9.12
CA GLU A 221 73.28 -24.09 10.36
C GLU A 221 72.64 -23.84 11.76
N LYS A 222 72.27 -24.98 12.38
CA LYS A 222 72.58 -25.51 13.74
C LYS A 222 72.31 -24.66 15.00
N LYS A 223 71.54 -25.23 15.96
CA LYS A 223 72.06 -25.99 17.15
C LYS A 223 70.96 -26.44 18.13
N GLU A 224 71.14 -27.69 18.60
CA GLU A 224 70.91 -28.28 19.96
C GLU A 224 69.53 -28.12 20.63
N GLU A 225 68.76 -29.20 20.87
CA GLU A 225 68.85 -30.16 21.99
C GLU A 225 68.70 -29.56 23.41
N ALA A 226 67.54 -29.88 24.00
CA ALA A 226 67.25 -30.23 25.41
C ALA A 226 67.38 -29.23 26.58
N ALA A 227 66.37 -29.34 27.45
CA ALA A 227 66.29 -28.94 28.88
C ALA A 227 65.86 -27.49 29.20
#